data_AF-A0A1G3WLC3-F1
#
_entry.id   AF-A0A1G3WLC3-F1
#
_cell.length_a   1.000
_cell.length_b   1.000
_cell.length_c   1.000
_cell.angle_alpha   90.00
_cell.angle_beta   90.00
_cell.angle_gamma   90.00
#
_symmetry.space_group_name_H-M   'P 1'
#
loop_
_entity.id
_entity.type
_entity.pdbx_description
1 polymer ?
#
loop_
_entity_poly.entity_id
_entity_poly.type
_entity_poly.pdbx_seq_one_letter_code
_entity_poly.pdbx_strand_id
1 'polypeptide(L)'
;MFQKIDLSIGDWILYYILMSIPIVNIVIFFVILFNRDTNLTLRNMLITSLIMMAVGFLLMITLFMPFIYQIIEALQNSFPY
;
A
#
# COMPACT_ATOMS: atom_id res chain seq x y z
N MET A 1 -0.67 15.60 14.93
CA MET A 1 0.24 15.51 13.77
C MET A 1 -0.39 16.01 12.47
N PHE A 2 -1.66 15.69 12.18
CA PHE A 2 -2.27 15.93 10.86
C PHE A 2 -2.31 17.38 10.37
N GLN A 3 -2.31 18.39 11.23
CA GLN A 3 -2.39 19.80 10.81
C GLN A 3 -1.05 20.56 10.98
N LYS A 4 0.00 19.90 11.50
CA LYS A 4 1.31 20.52 11.63
C LYS A 4 1.92 20.70 10.25
N ILE A 5 2.62 21.81 9.99
CA ILE A 5 3.29 22.06 8.70
C ILE A 5 4.52 21.16 8.54
N ASP A 6 5.33 21.06 9.60
CA ASP A 6 6.48 20.16 9.66
C ASP A 6 6.19 19.02 10.64
N LEU A 7 6.50 17.79 10.21
CA LEU A 7 6.33 16.60 11.02
C LEU A 7 7.65 16.25 11.71
N SER A 8 7.62 16.17 13.04
CA SER A 8 8.76 15.73 13.84
C SER A 8 8.92 14.20 13.78
N ILE A 9 10.06 13.69 14.25
CA ILE A 9 10.29 12.24 14.39
C ILE A 9 9.20 11.59 15.26
N GLY A 10 8.76 12.25 16.33
CA GLY A 10 7.68 11.74 17.19
C GLY A 10 6.33 11.65 16.47
N ASP A 11 6.05 12.55 15.53
CA ASP A 11 4.84 12.48 14.69
C ASP A 11 4.90 11.28 13.74
N TRP A 12 6.08 10.99 13.17
CA TRP A 12 6.29 9.79 12.33
C TRP A 12 6.17 8.49 13.12
N ILE A 13 6.73 8.44 14.34
CA ILE A 13 6.56 7.27 15.23
C ILE A 13 5.08 7.06 15.54
N LEU A 14 4.34 8.12 15.90
CA LEU A 14 2.90 8.03 16.12
C LEU A 14 2.16 7.54 14.87
N TYR A 15 2.54 8.03 13.69
CA TYR A 15 1.99 7.57 12.43
C TYR A 15 2.20 6.06 12.25
N TYR A 16 3.42 5.55 12.41
CA TYR A 16 3.68 4.11 12.25
C TYR A 16 2.98 3.25 13.30
N ILE A 17 2.83 3.73 14.54
CA ILE A 17 2.05 3.04 15.57
C ILE A 17 0.58 2.96 15.16
N LEU A 18 -0.02 4.07 14.73
CA LEU A 18 -1.40 4.07 14.24
C LEU A 18 -1.56 3.14 13.02
N MET A 19 -0.55 3.14 12.15
CA MET A 19 -0.50 2.32 10.93
C MET A 19 -0.27 0.81 11.20
N SER A 20 0.07 0.43 12.42
CA SER A 20 0.22 -0.98 12.79
C SER A 20 -1.13 -1.67 13.07
N ILE A 21 -2.19 -0.89 13.28
CA ILE A 21 -3.53 -1.39 13.62
C ILE A 21 -4.40 -1.36 12.34
N PRO A 22 -4.75 -2.52 11.73
CA PRO A 22 -5.33 -2.56 10.39
C PRO A 22 -6.62 -1.73 10.22
N ILE A 23 -7.51 -1.76 11.21
CA ILE A 23 -8.77 -1.00 11.17
C ILE A 23 -8.49 0.51 11.25
N VAL A 24 -7.51 0.92 12.06
CA VAL A 24 -7.12 2.32 12.20
C VAL A 24 -6.51 2.83 10.91
N ASN A 25 -5.74 2.02 10.16
CA ASN A 25 -5.18 2.41 8.87
C ASN A 25 -6.25 2.92 7.91
N ILE A 26 -7.34 2.16 7.78
CA ILE A 26 -8.43 2.49 6.87
C ILE A 26 -9.07 3.83 7.27
N VAL A 27 -9.34 4.01 8.57
CA VAL A 27 -9.90 5.27 9.09
C VAL A 27 -8.95 6.44 8.86
N ILE A 28 -7.67 6.27 9.18
CA ILE A 28 -6.61 7.29 9.02
C ILE A 28 -6.46 7.69 7.54
N PHE A 29 -6.53 6.73 6.62
CA PHE A 29 -6.50 6.99 5.17
C PHE A 29 -7.61 7.94 4.76
N PHE A 30 -8.85 7.66 5.16
CA PHE A 30 -9.99 8.51 4.83
C PHE A 30 -9.87 9.90 5.48
N VAL A 31 -9.44 9.95 6.74
CA VAL A 31 -9.22 11.22 7.46
C VAL A 31 -8.21 12.10 6.71
N ILE A 32 -7.05 11.56 6.32
CA ILE A 32 -5.99 12.34 5.65
C ILE A 32 -6.39 12.72 4.21
N LEU A 33 -7.01 11.80 3.47
CA LEU A 33 -7.36 12.02 2.05
C LEU A 33 -8.54 12.96 1.87
N PHE A 34 -9.50 12.98 2.80
CA PHE A 34 -10.69 13.82 2.67
C PHE A 34 -10.63 15.13 3.44
N ASN A 35 -9.79 15.24 4.48
CA ASN A 35 -9.63 16.50 5.20
C ASN A 35 -8.67 17.46 4.48
N ARG A 36 -9.19 18.60 4.02
CA ARG A 36 -8.45 19.64 3.26
C ARG A 36 -7.34 20.31 4.07
N ASP A 37 -7.46 20.33 5.39
CA ASP A 37 -6.50 20.98 6.29
C ASP A 37 -5.39 20.03 6.74
N THR A 38 -5.32 18.82 6.15
CA THR A 38 -4.25 17.87 6.45
C THR A 38 -2.93 18.32 5.85
N ASN A 39 -1.85 18.10 6.58
CA ASN A 39 -0.47 18.31 6.17
C ASN A 39 -0.24 17.73 4.77
N LEU A 40 0.28 18.58 3.89
CA LEU A 40 0.46 18.26 2.48
C LEU A 40 1.45 17.11 2.29
N THR A 41 2.55 17.08 3.03
CA THR A 41 3.57 16.02 2.96
C THR A 41 2.98 14.67 3.36
N LEU A 42 2.19 14.62 4.44
CA LEU A 42 1.53 13.40 4.91
C LEU A 42 0.51 12.88 3.91
N ARG A 43 -0.29 13.79 3.34
CA ARG A 43 -1.26 13.46 2.29
C ARG A 43 -0.57 12.94 1.03
N ASN A 44 0.48 13.61 0.57
CA ASN A 44 1.24 13.19 -0.61
C ASN A 44 1.89 11.83 -0.39
N MET A 45 2.47 11.58 0.79
CA MET A 45 3.03 10.28 1.13
C MET A 45 1.97 9.16 0.99
N LEU A 46 0.74 9.36 1.50
CA LEU A 46 -0.33 8.38 1.34
C LEU A 46 -0.74 8.16 -0.11
N ILE A 47 -0.86 9.23 -0.89
CA ILE A 47 -1.15 9.14 -2.32
C ILE A 47 -0.04 8.37 -3.04
N THR A 48 1.23 8.66 -2.74
CA THR A 48 2.38 7.93 -3.28
C THR A 48 2.33 6.45 -2.88
N SER A 49 2.01 6.12 -1.62
CA SER A 49 1.86 4.72 -1.20
C SER A 49 0.79 3.97 -1.99
N LEU A 50 -0.35 4.61 -2.28
CA LEU A 50 -1.41 4.04 -3.12
C LEU A 50 -0.94 3.81 -4.56
N ILE A 51 -0.23 4.77 -5.13
CA ILE A 51 0.35 4.63 -6.48
C ILE A 51 1.37 3.50 -6.50
N MET A 52 2.27 3.43 -5.51
CA MET A 52 3.27 2.37 -5.41
C MET A 52 2.63 0.99 -5.22
N MET A 53 1.53 0.90 -4.46
CA MET A 53 0.75 -0.33 -4.33
C MET A 53 0.14 -0.75 -5.68
N ALA A 54 -0.44 0.19 -6.43
CA ALA A 54 -1.00 -0.09 -7.75
C ALA A 54 0.09 -0.54 -8.75
N VAL A 55 1.25 0.12 -8.75
CA VAL A 55 2.41 -0.28 -9.57
C VAL A 55 2.91 -1.66 -9.16
N GLY A 56 3.03 -1.94 -7.87
CA GLY A 56 3.43 -3.25 -7.35
C GLY A 56 2.46 -4.35 -7.78
N PHE A 57 1.16 -4.11 -7.69
CA PHE A 57 0.13 -5.04 -8.19
C PHE A 57 0.24 -5.28 -9.70
N LEU A 58 0.45 -4.21 -10.48
CA LEU A 58 0.62 -4.32 -11.92
C LEU A 58 1.84 -5.17 -12.27
N LEU A 59 2.98 -4.92 -11.62
CA LEU A 59 4.22 -5.68 -11.81
C LEU A 59 4.05 -7.14 -11.37
N MET A 60 3.34 -7.39 -10.26
CA MET A 60 3.06 -8.76 -9.81
C MET A 60 2.29 -9.54 -10.88
N ILE A 61 1.23 -8.93 -11.43
CA ILE A 61 0.41 -9.56 -12.46
C ILE A 61 1.23 -9.77 -13.74
N THR A 62 1.94 -8.75 -14.23
CA THR A 62 2.64 -8.85 -15.52
C THR A 62 3.86 -9.75 -15.48
N LEU A 63 4.61 -9.78 -14.36
CA LEU A 63 5.84 -10.57 -14.24
C LEU A 63 5.60 -11.99 -13.72
N PHE A 64 4.65 -12.20 -12.80
CA PHE A 64 4.46 -13.52 -12.16
C PHE A 64 3.38 -14.37 -12.83
N MET A 65 2.41 -13.80 -13.54
CA MET A 65 1.39 -14.62 -14.24
C MET A 65 1.98 -15.60 -15.27
N PRO A 66 2.99 -15.23 -16.09
CA PRO A 66 3.62 -16.18 -17.00
C PRO A 66 4.31 -17.34 -16.26
N PHE A 67 4.87 -17.09 -15.08
CA PHE A 67 5.51 -18.11 -14.27
C PHE A 67 4.48 -19.09 -13.68
N ILE A 68 3.34 -18.58 -13.20
CA ILE A 68 2.23 -19.42 -12.73
C ILE A 68 1.68 -20.30 -13.86
N TYR A 69 1.52 -19.75 -15.06
CA TYR A 69 1.08 -20.53 -16.23
C TYR A 69 2.01 -21.72 -16.50
N GLN A 70 3.33 -21.48 -16.51
CA GLN A 70 4.33 -22.54 -16.72
C GLN A 70 4.28 -23.62 -15.63
N ILE A 71 4.04 -23.25 -14.38
CA ILE A 71 3.87 -24.22 -13.29
C ILE A 71 2.62 -25.08 -13.52
N ILE A 72 1.48 -24.46 -13.89
CA ILE A 72 0.24 -25.19 -14.16
C ILE A 72 0.43 -26.18 -15.30
N GLU A 73 1.07 -25.75 -16.39
CA GLU A 73 1.38 -26.61 -17.53
C GLU A 73 2.31 -27.77 -17.13
N ALA A 74 3.36 -27.51 -16.36
CA ALA A 74 4.26 -28.54 -15.86
C ALA A 74 3.53 -29.57 -14.97
N LEU A 75 2.60 -29.11 -14.13
CA LEU A 75 1.79 -29.99 -13.28
C LEU A 75 0.82 -30.85 -14.09
N GLN A 76 0.15 -30.28 -15.10
CA GLN A 76 -0.75 -31.02 -15.99
C GLN A 76 -0.03 -32.12 -16.76
N ASN A 77 1.16 -31.82 -17.29
CA ASN A 77 1.97 -32.80 -18.01
C ASN A 77 2.57 -33.88 -17.10
N SER A 78 2.67 -33.62 -15.79
CA SER A 78 3.18 -34.58 -14.80
C SER A 78 2.12 -35.60 -14.35
N PHE A 79 0.83 -35.30 -14.53
CA PHE A 79 -0.28 -36.20 -14.19
C PHE A 79 -1.22 -36.38 -15.40
N PRO A 80 -0.81 -37.14 -16.43
CA PRO A 80 -1.63 -37.39 -17.60
C PRO A 80 -2.74 -38.40 -17.25
N TYR A 81 -3.84 -37.91 -16.71
CA TYR A 81 -5.11 -38.64 -16.61
C TYR A 81 -6.15 -38.00 -17.52
#